data_AF-A0A399DUZ0-F1
#
_entry.id   AF-A0A399DUZ0-F1
#
_cell.length_a   1.000
_cell.length_b   1.000
_cell.length_c   1.000
_cell.angle_alpha   90.00
_cell.angle_beta   90.00
_cell.angle_gamma   90.00
#
_symmetry.space_group_name_H-M   'P 1'
#
loop_
_entity.id
_entity.type
_entity.pdbx_description
1 polymer ?
#
loop_
_entity_poly.entity_id
_entity_poly.type
_entity_poly.pdbx_seq_one_letter_code
_entity_poly.pdbx_strand_id
1 'polypeptide(L)'
;MTHRRISVALMAVLGLALGAEVKLELNGKARLERKGSVARTYERAGGSPLTLDLQPGDRLCVERGEARLTYGVRVYNLGSATACFQLAPSPSLWQRLAEACKDVGICKDEAARAFAKPATSRGDGDAPALYLPTDYALPELRLPVAGGRRVRLLGAGGEELFSQEAATGVFTLPTGALRFAQRLEVAGPGGVVYAAPVVWVALEADGIAQKPREQGLRLLLSEQVGFAPAAYSYLLAAGERELAATVEAQIRAAFGGSAP
;
A
#
# COMPACT_ATOMS: atom_id res chain seq x y z
N MET A 1 -51.56 -10.20 4.27
CA MET A 1 -50.87 -10.99 3.23
C MET A 1 -50.58 -10.09 2.05
N THR A 2 -49.32 -9.69 1.88
CA THR A 2 -48.78 -9.14 0.64
C THR A 2 -47.26 -9.19 0.74
N HIS A 3 -46.65 -9.87 -0.22
CA HIS A 3 -45.21 -10.13 -0.30
C HIS A 3 -44.40 -8.85 -0.53
N ARG A 4 -43.21 -8.77 0.07
CA ARG A 4 -42.04 -8.24 -0.63
C ARG A 4 -40.75 -8.87 -0.10
N ARG A 5 -40.27 -9.86 -0.86
CA ARG A 5 -38.88 -10.30 -0.86
C ARG A 5 -38.03 -9.12 -1.30
N ILE A 6 -36.99 -8.76 -0.56
CA ILE A 6 -35.89 -7.95 -1.06
C ILE A 6 -34.68 -8.88 -1.11
N SER A 7 -34.44 -9.40 -2.31
CA SER A 7 -33.19 -10.03 -2.68
C SER A 7 -32.43 -9.08 -3.59
N VAL A 8 -31.11 -9.08 -3.41
CA VAL A 8 -30.06 -8.63 -4.34
C VAL A 8 -29.84 -7.12 -4.49
N ALA A 9 -28.71 -6.68 -3.95
CA ALA A 9 -27.78 -5.80 -4.65
C ALA A 9 -26.34 -6.20 -4.26
N LEU A 10 -25.90 -7.36 -4.75
CA LEU A 10 -24.48 -7.70 -4.83
C LEU A 10 -23.89 -6.73 -5.86
N MET A 11 -23.32 -5.61 -5.39
CA MET A 11 -22.61 -4.69 -6.26
C MET A 11 -21.38 -5.39 -6.82
N ALA A 12 -21.45 -5.70 -8.11
CA ALA A 12 -20.38 -6.18 -8.94
C ALA A 12 -19.20 -5.19 -8.91
N VAL A 13 -18.17 -5.50 -8.12
CA VAL A 13 -16.82 -4.96 -8.31
C VAL A 13 -16.11 -5.88 -9.31
N LEU A 14 -16.60 -5.89 -10.55
CA LEU A 14 -15.96 -6.53 -11.70
C LEU A 14 -16.26 -5.65 -12.91
N GLY A 15 -15.52 -4.54 -12.99
CA GLY A 15 -15.51 -3.62 -14.12
C GLY A 15 -14.08 -3.45 -14.60
N LEU A 16 -13.63 -4.44 -15.36
CA LEU A 16 -12.53 -4.44 -16.32
C LEU A 16 -11.87 -3.06 -16.53
N ALA A 17 -10.60 -2.94 -16.15
CA ALA A 17 -9.69 -2.02 -16.80
C ALA A 17 -9.46 -2.52 -18.24
N LEU A 18 -10.45 -2.36 -19.11
CA LEU A 18 -10.22 -2.31 -20.54
C LEU A 18 -9.31 -1.10 -20.73
N GLY A 19 -8.02 -1.33 -21.00
CA GLY A 19 -7.12 -0.28 -21.46
C GLY A 19 -7.80 0.36 -22.67
N ALA A 20 -8.36 1.55 -22.48
CA ALA A 20 -9.08 2.23 -23.54
C ALA A 20 -8.04 2.53 -24.62
N GLU A 21 -8.12 1.81 -25.75
CA GLU A 21 -7.20 2.00 -26.87
C GLU A 21 -7.24 3.46 -27.30
N VAL A 22 -6.09 4.15 -27.23
CA VAL A 22 -6.01 5.56 -27.57
C VAL A 22 -5.56 5.68 -29.01
N LYS A 23 -6.35 6.34 -29.85
CA LYS A 23 -6.02 6.55 -31.27
C LYS A 23 -5.71 8.00 -31.53
N LEU A 24 -4.56 8.26 -32.15
CA LEU A 24 -4.10 9.58 -32.53
C LEU A 24 -4.02 9.67 -34.06
N GLU A 25 -4.92 10.44 -34.65
CA GLU A 25 -4.80 10.92 -36.03
C GLU A 25 -3.93 12.18 -35.99
N LEU A 26 -2.76 12.15 -36.62
CA LEU A 26 -1.78 13.24 -36.57
C LEU A 26 -1.45 13.76 -37.97
N ASN A 27 -1.59 15.05 -38.17
CA ASN A 27 -1.09 15.77 -39.33
C ASN A 27 -0.14 16.88 -38.86
N GLY A 28 1.10 16.49 -38.58
CA GLY A 28 2.15 17.34 -38.04
C GLY A 28 3.05 16.58 -37.07
N LYS A 29 3.44 17.23 -35.98
CA LYS A 29 4.38 16.72 -34.97
C LYS A 29 3.75 16.80 -33.58
N ALA A 30 3.81 15.71 -32.84
CA ALA A 30 3.36 15.63 -31.45
C ALA A 30 4.44 15.02 -30.55
N ARG A 31 4.45 15.43 -29.29
CA ARG A 31 5.36 14.96 -28.25
C ARG A 31 4.57 14.38 -27.09
N LEU A 32 4.90 13.13 -26.73
CA LEU A 32 4.38 12.43 -25.57
C LEU A 32 5.42 12.50 -24.45
N GLU A 33 5.05 13.17 -23.36
CA GLU A 33 5.85 13.30 -22.15
C GLU A 33 5.32 12.34 -21.09
N ARG A 34 6.23 11.54 -20.54
CA ARG A 34 5.97 10.62 -19.43
C ARG A 34 6.92 10.94 -18.30
N LYS A 35 6.38 11.09 -17.09
CA LYS A 35 7.17 11.40 -15.90
C LYS A 35 8.21 10.30 -15.66
N GLY A 36 9.48 10.69 -15.53
CA GLY A 36 10.60 9.75 -15.31
C GLY A 36 11.02 8.95 -16.56
N SER A 37 10.51 9.28 -17.74
CA SER A 37 10.89 8.63 -19.01
C SER A 37 11.34 9.66 -20.04
N VAL A 38 12.09 9.20 -21.04
CA VAL A 38 12.47 10.03 -22.20
C VAL A 38 11.22 10.34 -23.02
N ALA A 39 11.01 11.62 -23.34
CA ALA A 39 9.88 12.05 -24.16
C ALA A 39 9.93 11.41 -25.55
N ARG A 40 8.79 10.91 -26.02
CA ARG A 40 8.64 10.30 -27.35
C ARG A 40 8.05 11.31 -28.31
N THR A 41 8.60 11.37 -29.52
CA THR A 41 8.12 12.30 -30.56
C THR A 41 7.54 11.51 -31.71
N TYR A 42 6.40 11.97 -32.21
CA TYR A 42 5.67 11.39 -33.34
C TYR A 42 5.53 12.44 -34.44
N GLU A 43 5.84 12.07 -35.67
CA GLU A 43 5.69 12.96 -36.84
C GLU A 43 5.02 12.20 -37.98
N ARG A 44 3.96 12.81 -38.54
CA ARG A 44 3.08 12.23 -39.57
C ARG A 44 2.50 13.33 -40.44
N ALA A 45 2.18 13.01 -41.69
CA ALA A 45 1.46 13.90 -42.62
C ALA A 45 0.09 13.31 -42.93
N GLY A 46 -0.70 13.04 -41.88
CA GLY A 46 -1.96 12.29 -41.99
C GLY A 46 -1.75 10.77 -42.15
N GLY A 47 -2.85 10.06 -42.45
CA GLY A 47 -2.87 8.61 -42.64
C GLY A 47 -3.52 7.84 -41.49
N SER A 48 -3.21 6.55 -41.38
CA SER A 48 -3.79 5.67 -40.36
C SER A 48 -3.51 6.18 -38.93
N PRO A 49 -4.49 6.13 -38.01
CA PRO A 49 -4.29 6.54 -36.63
C PRO A 49 -3.16 5.76 -35.95
N LEU A 50 -2.34 6.46 -35.17
CA LEU A 50 -1.37 5.84 -34.26
C LEU A 50 -2.12 5.30 -33.03
N THR A 51 -1.92 4.03 -32.70
CA THR A 51 -2.33 3.50 -31.40
C THR A 51 -1.30 3.90 -30.35
N LEU A 52 -1.73 4.64 -29.34
CA LEU A 52 -0.91 5.08 -28.22
C LEU A 52 -1.29 4.31 -26.95
N ASP A 53 -0.29 3.90 -26.19
CA ASP A 53 -0.44 3.37 -24.84
C ASP A 53 -0.22 4.51 -23.84
N LEU A 54 -1.29 5.29 -23.57
CA LEU A 54 -1.23 6.39 -22.61
C LEU A 54 -1.39 5.86 -21.17
N GLN A 55 -0.46 6.25 -20.31
CA GLN A 55 -0.50 6.01 -18.88
C GLN A 55 -1.07 7.22 -18.13
N PRO A 56 -1.69 7.01 -16.96
CA PRO A 56 -2.04 8.08 -16.04
C PRO A 56 -0.93 9.13 -15.87
N GLY A 57 -1.26 10.40 -16.09
CA GLY A 57 -0.30 11.50 -15.98
C GLY A 57 0.53 11.77 -17.24
N ASP A 58 0.44 10.95 -18.29
CA ASP A 58 1.04 11.24 -19.59
C ASP A 58 0.47 12.53 -20.18
N ARG A 59 1.33 13.30 -20.84
CA ARG A 59 0.97 14.55 -21.52
C ARG A 59 1.35 14.47 -22.99
N LEU A 60 0.37 14.56 -23.87
CA LEU A 60 0.54 14.61 -25.32
C LEU A 60 0.35 16.06 -25.81
N CYS A 61 1.39 16.68 -26.34
CA CYS A 61 1.36 18.03 -26.88
C CYS A 61 1.56 18.02 -28.39
N VAL A 62 0.70 18.73 -29.12
CA VAL A 62 0.91 18.99 -30.55
C VAL A 62 1.88 20.17 -30.67
N GLU A 63 3.08 19.90 -31.18
CA GLU A 63 4.12 20.92 -31.37
C GLU A 63 3.95 21.64 -32.71
N ARG A 64 3.40 20.97 -33.71
CA ARG A 64 3.18 21.51 -35.06
C ARG A 64 2.03 20.80 -35.75
N GLY A 65 1.17 21.54 -36.45
CA GLY A 65 0.03 20.98 -37.19
C GLY A 65 -1.17 20.67 -36.29
N GLU A 66 -1.96 19.67 -36.68
CA GLU A 66 -3.22 19.32 -36.02
C GLU A 66 -3.25 17.85 -35.64
N ALA A 67 -3.95 17.53 -34.55
CA ALA A 67 -4.19 16.15 -34.16
C ALA A 67 -5.62 15.92 -33.66
N ARG A 68 -6.14 14.72 -33.89
CA ARG A 68 -7.40 14.25 -33.35
C ARG A 68 -7.14 13.01 -32.50
N LEU A 69 -7.39 13.14 -31.21
CA LEU A 69 -7.21 12.09 -30.21
C LEU A 69 -8.57 11.47 -29.87
N THR A 70 -8.67 10.15 -29.99
CA THR A 70 -9.83 9.37 -29.53
C THR A 70 -9.42 8.56 -28.30
N TYR A 71 -10.11 8.80 -27.18
CA TYR A 71 -9.90 8.11 -25.91
C TYR A 71 -11.24 7.57 -25.39
N GLY A 72 -11.42 6.25 -25.49
CA GLY A 72 -12.72 5.63 -25.22
C GLY A 72 -13.81 6.19 -26.14
N VAL A 73 -14.88 6.75 -25.56
CA VAL A 73 -15.99 7.38 -26.30
C VAL A 73 -15.79 8.86 -26.58
N ARG A 74 -14.67 9.45 -26.14
CA ARG A 74 -14.41 10.89 -26.26
C ARG A 74 -13.43 11.17 -27.39
N VAL A 75 -13.68 12.26 -28.10
CA VAL A 75 -12.84 12.75 -29.20
C VAL A 75 -12.39 14.17 -28.87
N TYR A 76 -11.09 14.42 -28.97
CA TYR A 76 -10.46 15.71 -28.71
C TYR A 76 -9.72 16.17 -29.97
N ASN A 77 -10.05 17.38 -30.43
CA ASN A 77 -9.35 18.03 -31.53
C ASN A 77 -8.31 18.99 -30.96
N LEU A 78 -7.04 18.74 -31.26
CA LEU A 78 -5.87 19.49 -30.81
C LEU A 78 -5.34 20.28 -32.01
N GLY A 79 -5.87 21.50 -32.19
CA GLY A 79 -5.71 22.30 -33.42
C GLY A 79 -4.78 23.51 -33.34
N SER A 80 -3.96 23.64 -32.30
CA SER A 80 -2.96 24.71 -32.21
C SER A 80 -1.60 24.15 -31.83
N ALA A 81 -0.52 24.81 -32.26
CA ALA A 81 0.88 24.45 -32.03
C ALA A 81 1.32 24.42 -30.54
N THR A 82 0.37 24.42 -29.62
CA THR A 82 0.56 24.35 -28.15
C THR A 82 -0.56 23.58 -27.44
N ALA A 83 -1.50 22.94 -28.17
CA ALA A 83 -2.58 22.19 -27.57
C ALA A 83 -2.05 20.89 -26.96
N CYS A 84 -2.16 20.76 -25.63
CA CYS A 84 -1.78 19.57 -24.90
C CYS A 84 -3.01 18.86 -24.34
N PHE A 85 -3.07 17.55 -24.54
CA PHE A 85 -3.94 16.65 -23.82
C PHE A 85 -3.15 16.01 -22.69
N GLN A 86 -3.64 16.11 -21.46
CA GLN A 86 -3.09 15.38 -20.32
C GLN A 86 -4.09 14.34 -19.87
N LEU A 87 -3.67 13.07 -19.85
CA LEU A 87 -4.48 12.04 -19.25
C LEU A 87 -4.45 12.27 -17.74
N ALA A 88 -5.62 12.58 -17.16
CA ALA A 88 -5.73 12.80 -15.72
C ALA A 88 -5.03 11.65 -14.99
N PRO A 89 -4.21 11.93 -13.96
CA PRO A 89 -3.71 10.86 -13.12
C PRO A 89 -4.94 10.08 -12.65
N SER A 90 -5.04 8.80 -13.02
CA SER A 90 -5.98 7.92 -12.36
C SER A 90 -5.63 8.00 -10.88
N PRO A 91 -6.62 8.20 -10.00
CA PRO A 91 -6.31 8.19 -8.60
C PRO A 91 -5.66 6.85 -8.32
N SER A 92 -4.43 6.88 -7.79
CA SER A 92 -3.71 5.67 -7.41
C SER A 92 -4.64 4.83 -6.53
N LEU A 93 -4.42 3.52 -6.46
CA LEU A 93 -5.19 2.68 -5.55
C LEU A 93 -5.16 3.27 -4.14
N TRP A 94 -4.02 3.86 -3.74
CA TRP A 94 -3.88 4.69 -2.54
C TRP A 94 -4.79 5.92 -2.52
N GLN A 95 -4.90 6.72 -3.58
CA GLN A 95 -5.76 7.92 -3.58
C GLN A 95 -7.25 7.57 -3.50
N ARG A 96 -7.68 6.50 -4.17
CA ARG A 96 -9.06 6.00 -4.03
C ARG A 96 -9.33 5.49 -2.63
N LEU A 97 -8.35 4.81 -2.05
CA LEU A 97 -8.50 4.24 -0.71
C LEU A 97 -8.33 5.29 0.38
N ALA A 98 -7.47 6.29 0.24
CA ALA A 98 -7.39 7.45 1.12
C ALA A 98 -8.70 8.25 1.13
N GLU A 99 -9.38 8.33 -0.03
CA GLU A 99 -10.71 8.91 -0.15
C GLU A 99 -11.78 8.03 0.50
N ALA A 100 -11.75 6.71 0.27
CA ALA A 100 -12.63 5.74 0.94
C ALA A 100 -12.40 5.71 2.46
N CYS A 101 -11.14 5.90 2.88
CA CYS A 101 -10.72 5.98 4.26
C CYS A 101 -10.97 7.35 4.91
N LYS A 102 -11.67 8.27 4.25
CA LYS A 102 -12.35 9.35 4.97
C LYS A 102 -13.51 8.80 5.82
N ASP A 103 -14.07 7.66 5.42
CA ASP A 103 -15.03 6.89 6.21
C ASP A 103 -14.32 5.80 7.00
N VAL A 104 -14.33 5.94 8.33
CA VAL A 104 -13.71 5.00 9.27
C VAL A 104 -14.31 3.60 9.16
N GLY A 105 -15.60 3.47 8.81
CA GLY A 105 -16.26 2.17 8.64
C GLY A 105 -15.66 1.37 7.48
N ILE A 106 -15.44 2.03 6.34
CA ILE A 106 -14.85 1.40 5.15
C ILE A 106 -13.38 1.04 5.39
N CYS A 107 -12.61 1.90 6.09
CA CYS A 107 -11.23 1.53 6.48
C CYS A 107 -11.19 0.26 7.34
N LYS A 108 -12.13 0.08 8.26
CA LYS A 108 -12.17 -1.07 9.16
C LYS A 108 -12.41 -2.37 8.38
N ASP A 109 -13.35 -2.34 7.44
CA ASP A 109 -13.66 -3.51 6.61
C ASP A 109 -12.47 -3.89 5.71
N GLU A 110 -11.81 -2.89 5.10
CA GLU A 110 -10.59 -3.13 4.31
C GLU A 110 -9.42 -3.60 5.18
N ALA A 111 -9.22 -3.03 6.36
CA ALA A 111 -8.20 -3.49 7.31
C ALA A 111 -8.48 -4.92 7.78
N ALA A 112 -9.73 -5.28 8.02
CA ALA A 112 -10.13 -6.65 8.35
C ALA A 112 -9.81 -7.62 7.21
N ARG A 113 -9.99 -7.21 5.96
CA ARG A 113 -9.74 -8.03 4.77
C ARG A 113 -8.26 -8.17 4.42
N ALA A 114 -7.49 -7.09 4.53
CA ALA A 114 -6.09 -7.04 4.10
C ALA A 114 -5.20 -8.08 4.79
N PHE A 115 -5.56 -8.51 6.01
CA PHE A 115 -4.80 -9.47 6.80
C PHE A 115 -5.57 -10.77 7.10
N ALA A 116 -6.76 -10.96 6.53
CA ALA A 116 -7.55 -12.17 6.69
C ALA A 116 -7.00 -13.37 5.89
N LYS A 117 -5.98 -13.16 5.04
CA LYS A 117 -5.31 -14.25 4.32
C LYS A 117 -4.35 -14.99 5.27
N PRO A 118 -4.34 -16.34 5.27
CA PRO A 118 -3.36 -17.09 6.03
C PRO A 118 -1.95 -16.68 5.59
N ALA A 119 -1.10 -16.34 6.57
CA ALA A 119 0.24 -15.82 6.36
C ALA A 119 1.15 -16.91 5.79
N THR A 120 1.20 -17.06 4.47
CA THR A 120 2.29 -17.83 3.83
C THR A 120 3.55 -16.95 3.83
N SER A 121 4.32 -17.04 4.90
CA SER A 121 5.70 -16.55 4.90
C SER A 121 6.49 -17.39 3.87
N ARG A 122 7.19 -16.73 2.94
CA ARG A 122 8.23 -17.40 2.16
C ARG A 122 9.47 -17.48 3.05
N GLY A 123 9.63 -18.60 3.74
CA GLY A 123 10.86 -18.98 4.44
C GLY A 123 10.71 -19.10 5.95
N ASP A 124 10.83 -20.34 6.43
CA ASP A 124 11.15 -20.80 7.78
C ASP A 124 10.40 -20.17 8.97
N GLY A 125 9.22 -20.73 9.25
CA GLY A 125 8.49 -20.59 10.51
C GLY A 125 7.00 -20.31 10.30
N ASP A 126 6.16 -20.89 11.16
CA ASP A 126 4.71 -20.63 11.18
C ASP A 126 4.36 -19.18 11.58
N ALA A 127 5.32 -18.42 12.10
CA ALA A 127 5.13 -17.05 12.59
C ALA A 127 5.55 -15.98 11.54
N PRO A 128 4.79 -14.89 11.39
CA PRO A 128 5.11 -13.84 10.43
C PRO A 128 6.37 -13.05 10.82
N ALA A 129 7.24 -12.79 9.84
CA ALA A 129 8.37 -11.87 9.97
C ALA A 129 7.93 -10.45 10.36
N LEU A 130 8.75 -9.73 11.13
CA LEU A 130 8.51 -8.32 11.42
C LEU A 130 9.09 -7.46 10.29
N TYR A 131 8.22 -6.83 9.50
CA TYR A 131 8.63 -5.95 8.41
C TYR A 131 8.55 -4.48 8.82
N LEU A 132 9.64 -3.76 8.56
CA LEU A 132 9.77 -2.33 8.77
C LEU A 132 10.12 -1.65 7.45
N PRO A 133 9.42 -0.58 7.04
CA PRO A 133 9.83 0.21 5.90
C PRO A 133 11.20 0.86 6.15
N THR A 134 12.06 0.94 5.14
CA THR A 134 13.37 1.63 5.27
C THR A 134 13.22 3.09 5.72
N ASP A 135 12.10 3.71 5.37
CA ASP A 135 11.67 5.06 5.75
C ASP A 135 10.84 5.12 7.05
N TYR A 136 10.83 4.07 7.88
CA TYR A 136 10.15 4.10 9.18
C TYR A 136 10.70 5.23 10.07
N ALA A 137 9.82 6.16 10.47
CA ALA A 137 10.19 7.44 11.05
C ALA A 137 9.79 7.63 12.53
N LEU A 138 9.02 6.70 13.10
CA LEU A 138 8.66 6.80 14.53
C LEU A 138 9.85 6.40 15.42
N PRO A 139 9.99 7.01 16.62
CA PRO A 139 11.08 6.67 17.54
C PRO A 139 10.94 5.26 18.13
N GLU A 140 9.73 4.72 18.15
CA GLU A 140 9.39 3.42 18.73
C GLU A 140 8.42 2.67 17.82
N LEU A 141 8.46 1.34 17.90
CA LEU A 141 7.47 0.43 17.36
C LEU A 141 6.68 -0.19 18.51
N ARG A 142 5.35 -0.16 18.42
CA ARG A 142 4.46 -0.85 19.34
C ARG A 142 4.13 -2.24 18.80
N LEU A 143 4.33 -3.26 19.63
CA LEU A 143 4.15 -4.66 19.27
C LEU A 143 3.27 -5.37 20.32
N PRO A 144 1.96 -5.52 20.06
CA PRO A 144 1.07 -6.31 20.90
C PRO A 144 1.14 -7.81 20.55
N VAL A 145 1.69 -8.64 21.43
CA VAL A 145 1.78 -10.10 21.27
C VAL A 145 1.00 -10.82 22.37
N ALA A 146 0.11 -11.73 21.98
CA ALA A 146 -0.69 -12.51 22.91
C ALA A 146 0.19 -13.47 23.74
N GLY A 147 -0.04 -13.51 25.06
CA GLY A 147 0.72 -14.39 25.97
C GLY A 147 2.19 -13.97 26.20
N GLY A 148 2.66 -12.90 25.55
CA GLY A 148 4.01 -12.38 25.72
C GLY A 148 4.19 -11.68 27.06
N ARG A 149 5.31 -11.94 27.74
CA ARG A 149 5.74 -11.26 28.97
C ARG A 149 7.07 -10.55 28.83
N ARG A 150 7.98 -11.12 28.04
CA ARG A 150 9.30 -10.53 27.76
C ARG A 150 9.56 -10.54 26.28
N VAL A 151 10.11 -9.45 25.77
CA VAL A 151 10.62 -9.32 24.41
C VAL A 151 12.13 -9.15 24.43
N ARG A 152 12.79 -9.70 23.41
CA ARG A 152 14.24 -9.56 23.16
C ARG A 152 14.45 -9.24 21.68
N LEU A 153 15.30 -8.25 21.41
CA LEU A 153 15.87 -8.00 20.08
C LEU A 153 17.28 -8.55 20.06
N LEU A 154 17.56 -9.37 19.06
CA LEU A 154 18.83 -10.06 18.88
C LEU A 154 19.53 -9.53 17.63
N GLY A 155 20.83 -9.25 17.76
CA GLY A 155 21.68 -8.86 16.65
C GLY A 155 22.17 -10.06 15.82
N ALA A 156 23.09 -9.80 14.91
CA ALA A 156 23.57 -10.79 13.94
C ALA A 156 24.33 -11.95 14.58
N GLY A 157 25.04 -11.69 15.70
CA GLY A 157 25.76 -12.69 16.47
C GLY A 157 24.91 -13.37 17.55
N GLY A 158 23.62 -13.06 17.63
CA GLY A 158 22.72 -13.53 18.70
C GLY A 158 22.85 -12.74 20.01
N GLU A 159 23.62 -11.65 20.03
CA GLU A 159 23.73 -10.74 21.16
C GLU A 159 22.40 -10.02 21.42
N GLU A 160 22.05 -9.82 22.70
CA GLU A 160 20.86 -9.08 23.07
C GLU A 160 21.11 -7.58 22.92
N LEU A 161 20.40 -6.96 21.98
CA LEU A 161 20.45 -5.52 21.72
C LEU A 161 19.48 -4.73 22.59
N PHE A 162 18.36 -5.36 22.95
CA PHE A 162 17.31 -4.77 23.77
C PHE A 162 16.45 -5.86 24.39
N SER A 163 15.96 -5.61 25.60
CA SER A 163 14.87 -6.40 26.18
C SER A 163 13.92 -5.53 27.00
N GLN A 164 12.69 -6.01 27.10
CA GLN A 164 11.65 -5.36 27.88
C GLN A 164 10.68 -6.42 28.41
N GLU A 165 10.18 -6.20 29.62
CA GLU A 165 9.04 -6.92 30.16
C GLU A 165 7.77 -6.08 30.06
N ALA A 166 6.65 -6.72 29.73
CA ALA A 166 5.34 -6.09 29.64
C ALA A 166 4.27 -7.01 30.22
N ALA A 167 3.53 -6.53 31.22
CA ALA A 167 2.46 -7.30 31.85
C ALA A 167 1.27 -7.55 30.89
N THR A 168 1.06 -6.65 29.93
CA THR A 168 -0.08 -6.66 28.99
C THR A 168 0.24 -7.30 27.64
N GLY A 169 1.48 -7.77 27.45
CA GLY A 169 1.98 -8.25 26.16
C GLY A 169 2.09 -7.15 25.09
N VAL A 170 2.03 -5.88 25.46
CA VAL A 170 2.30 -4.76 24.54
C VAL A 170 3.71 -4.24 24.77
N PHE A 171 4.58 -4.49 23.81
CA PHE A 171 5.96 -4.08 23.84
C PHE A 171 6.18 -2.77 23.09
N THR A 172 7.15 -2.00 23.55
CA THR A 172 7.60 -0.74 22.97
C THR A 172 9.06 -0.89 22.63
N LEU A 173 9.35 -1.04 21.34
CA LEU A 173 10.66 -1.37 20.81
C LEU A 173 11.31 -0.12 20.24
N PRO A 174 12.48 0.32 20.75
CA PRO A 174 13.18 1.46 20.21
C PRO A 174 13.61 1.22 18.76
N THR A 175 13.29 2.15 17.86
CA THR A 175 13.69 2.06 16.44
C THR A 175 15.20 1.95 16.27
N GLY A 176 15.96 2.63 17.15
CA GLY A 176 17.42 2.52 17.18
C GLY A 176 17.93 1.09 17.38
N ALA A 177 17.29 0.31 18.26
CA ALA A 177 17.64 -1.09 18.46
C ALA A 177 17.17 -1.98 17.29
N LEU A 178 15.97 -1.73 16.75
CA LEU A 178 15.43 -2.46 15.60
C LEU A 178 16.27 -2.35 14.34
N ARG A 179 17.01 -1.24 14.15
CA ARG A 179 17.91 -1.05 13.00
C ARG A 179 19.06 -2.05 12.96
N PHE A 180 19.47 -2.58 14.11
CA PHE A 180 20.56 -3.54 14.24
C PHE A 180 20.07 -4.96 14.55
N ALA A 181 18.79 -5.12 14.88
CA ALA A 181 18.19 -6.41 15.16
C ALA A 181 18.02 -7.22 13.88
N GLN A 182 18.36 -8.51 13.95
CA GLN A 182 18.04 -9.49 12.91
C GLN A 182 16.90 -10.41 13.32
N ARG A 183 16.69 -10.59 14.63
CA ARG A 183 15.66 -11.48 15.17
C ARG A 183 14.99 -10.85 16.38
N LEU A 184 13.71 -11.15 16.50
CA LEU A 184 12.84 -10.77 17.60
C LEU A 184 12.35 -12.05 18.27
N GLU A 185 12.39 -12.10 19.60
CA GLU A 185 11.82 -13.19 20.39
C GLU A 185 10.90 -12.63 21.47
N VAL A 186 9.74 -13.24 21.62
CA VAL A 186 8.80 -12.95 22.70
C VAL A 186 8.57 -14.23 23.48
N ALA A 187 8.82 -14.17 24.78
CA ALA A 187 8.63 -15.27 25.71
C ALA A 187 7.41 -15.01 26.62
N GLY A 188 6.62 -16.05 26.82
CA GLY A 188 5.57 -16.16 27.82
C GLY A 188 5.99 -17.02 29.02
N PRO A 189 5.04 -17.41 29.91
CA PRO A 189 5.33 -18.25 31.06
C PRO A 189 5.90 -19.64 30.73
N GLY A 190 5.52 -20.19 29.56
CA GLY A 190 5.89 -21.56 29.14
C GLY A 190 7.03 -21.64 28.13
N GLY A 191 7.68 -20.52 27.79
CA GLY A 191 8.73 -20.47 26.76
C GLY A 191 8.47 -19.41 25.69
N VAL A 192 9.16 -19.54 24.56
CA VAL A 192 9.03 -18.61 23.42
C VAL A 192 7.67 -18.81 22.76
N VAL A 193 6.87 -17.74 22.71
CA VAL A 193 5.52 -17.72 22.10
C VAL A 193 5.53 -17.11 20.70
N TYR A 194 6.58 -16.37 20.35
CA TYR A 194 6.78 -15.81 19.02
C TYR A 194 8.27 -15.57 18.78
N ALA A 195 8.78 -16.02 17.64
CA ALA A 195 10.13 -15.72 17.20
C ALA A 195 10.12 -15.53 15.69
N ALA A 196 10.72 -14.44 15.22
CA ALA A 196 10.71 -14.09 13.81
C ALA A 196 11.88 -13.19 13.43
N PRO A 197 12.27 -13.17 12.13
CA PRO A 197 13.26 -12.22 11.65
C PRO A 197 12.71 -10.78 11.65
N VAL A 198 13.61 -9.82 11.82
CA VAL A 198 13.35 -8.39 11.63
C VAL A 198 13.93 -7.99 10.27
N VAL A 199 13.07 -7.53 9.35
CA VAL A 199 13.47 -7.22 7.97
C VAL A 199 13.09 -5.78 7.62
N TRP A 200 14.08 -5.04 7.12
CA TRP A 200 13.89 -3.69 6.60
C TRP A 200 13.63 -3.74 5.10
N VAL A 201 12.46 -3.28 4.66
CA VAL A 201 11.97 -3.41 3.28
C VAL A 201 11.86 -2.03 2.64
N ALA A 202 12.44 -1.87 1.46
CA ALA A 202 12.24 -0.68 0.65
C ALA A 202 10.86 -0.77 -0.02
N LEU A 203 9.98 0.18 0.28
CA LEU A 203 8.68 0.32 -0.37
C LEU A 203 8.77 1.40 -1.44
N GLU A 204 8.08 1.21 -2.57
CA GLU A 204 8.01 2.24 -3.61
C GLU A 204 7.41 3.53 -3.04
N ALA A 205 8.11 4.65 -3.29
CA ALA A 205 7.74 5.96 -2.79
C ALA A 205 6.69 6.58 -3.72
N ASP A 206 5.42 6.23 -3.52
CA ASP A 206 4.29 6.70 -4.35
C ASP A 206 3.92 8.19 -4.15
N GLY A 207 4.86 9.04 -3.71
CA GLY A 207 4.57 10.45 -3.39
C GLY A 207 3.57 10.60 -2.23
N ILE A 208 3.43 9.57 -1.40
CA ILE A 208 2.52 9.55 -0.25
C ILE A 208 3.02 10.56 0.78
N ALA A 209 2.09 11.35 1.33
CA ALA A 209 2.40 12.28 2.40
C ALA A 209 3.05 11.52 3.56
N GLN A 210 4.19 12.01 4.04
CA GLN A 210 4.98 11.40 5.12
C GLN A 210 4.33 11.58 6.52
N LYS A 211 3.01 11.74 6.54
CA LYS A 211 2.23 11.88 7.76
C LYS A 211 1.93 10.48 8.33
N PRO A 212 1.84 10.34 9.66
CA PRO A 212 1.65 9.03 10.29
C PRO A 212 0.42 8.27 9.80
N ARG A 213 -0.71 8.94 9.60
CA ARG A 213 -1.96 8.29 9.16
C ARG A 213 -1.79 7.61 7.80
N GLU A 214 -1.27 8.36 6.83
CA GLU A 214 -1.05 7.94 5.45
C GLU A 214 -0.03 6.81 5.37
N GLN A 215 1.01 6.85 6.21
CA GLN A 215 1.97 5.77 6.37
C GLN A 215 1.34 4.51 6.96
N GLY A 216 0.53 4.65 8.00
CA GLY A 216 -0.22 3.54 8.60
C GLY A 216 -1.13 2.85 7.58
N LEU A 217 -1.94 3.63 6.86
CA LEU A 217 -2.83 3.11 5.82
C LEU A 217 -2.05 2.45 4.67
N ARG A 218 -0.95 3.05 4.19
CA ARG A 218 -0.09 2.45 3.15
C ARG A 218 0.34 1.03 3.53
N LEU A 219 0.77 0.84 4.78
CA LEU A 219 1.23 -0.45 5.27
C LEU A 219 0.09 -1.45 5.44
N LEU A 220 -1.09 -1.01 5.87
CA LEU A 220 -2.27 -1.88 5.89
C LEU A 220 -2.59 -2.45 4.50
N LEU A 221 -2.48 -1.62 3.47
CA LEU A 221 -2.81 -1.99 2.09
C LEU A 221 -1.77 -2.84 1.38
N SER A 222 -0.60 -3.05 1.99
CA SER A 222 0.38 -4.00 1.45
C SER A 222 -0.11 -5.44 1.50
N GLU A 223 -1.17 -5.73 2.29
CA GLU A 223 -1.68 -7.08 2.59
C GLU A 223 -0.62 -8.02 3.19
N GLN A 224 0.53 -7.50 3.63
CA GLN A 224 1.57 -8.30 4.27
C GLN A 224 1.52 -8.11 5.77
N VAL A 225 1.05 -9.15 6.47
CA VAL A 225 0.86 -9.15 7.93
C VAL A 225 2.10 -8.74 8.71
N GLY A 226 3.30 -8.95 8.16
CA GLY A 226 4.56 -8.51 8.74
C GLY A 226 4.67 -7.01 8.98
N PHE A 227 3.97 -6.18 8.20
CA PHE A 227 3.92 -4.72 8.39
C PHE A 227 2.88 -4.27 9.43
N ALA A 228 2.02 -5.16 9.93
CA ALA A 228 0.93 -4.78 10.84
C ALA A 228 1.41 -4.03 12.10
N PRO A 229 2.53 -4.41 12.77
CA PRO A 229 3.05 -3.64 13.91
C PRO A 229 3.48 -2.21 13.54
N ALA A 230 4.07 -2.03 12.36
CA ALA A 230 4.47 -0.71 11.86
C ALA A 230 3.24 0.13 11.51
N ALA A 231 2.24 -0.47 10.87
CA ALA A 231 0.96 0.17 10.59
C ALA A 231 0.24 0.61 11.87
N TYR A 232 0.15 -0.28 12.86
CA TYR A 232 -0.42 -0.01 14.19
C TYR A 232 0.24 1.18 14.88
N SER A 233 1.57 1.23 14.88
CA SER A 233 2.34 2.32 15.50
C SER A 233 2.08 3.67 14.85
N TYR A 234 2.01 3.69 13.52
CA TYR A 234 1.66 4.89 12.75
C TYR A 234 0.24 5.37 12.98
N LEU A 235 -0.72 4.45 13.06
CA LEU A 235 -2.12 4.78 13.33
C LEU A 235 -2.32 5.30 14.76
N LEU A 236 -1.65 4.71 15.75
CA LEU A 236 -1.63 5.25 17.11
C LEU A 236 -1.05 6.67 17.14
N ALA A 237 0.09 6.89 16.48
CA ALA A 237 0.72 8.21 16.39
C ALA A 237 -0.17 9.24 15.67
N ALA A 238 -1.02 8.80 14.75
CA ALA A 238 -2.02 9.63 14.08
C ALA A 238 -3.28 9.92 14.92
N GLY A 239 -3.47 9.24 16.06
CA GLY A 239 -4.69 9.31 16.86
C GLY A 239 -5.85 8.45 16.34
N GLU A 240 -5.61 7.57 15.37
CA GLU A 240 -6.60 6.68 14.73
C GLU A 240 -6.91 5.46 15.62
N ARG A 241 -7.44 5.70 16.82
CA ARG A 241 -7.56 4.69 17.90
C ARG A 241 -8.40 3.47 17.49
N GLU A 242 -9.50 3.68 16.80
CA GLU A 242 -10.41 2.59 16.42
C GLU A 242 -9.79 1.67 15.35
N LEU A 243 -9.11 2.26 14.37
CA LEU A 243 -8.41 1.50 13.36
C LEU A 243 -7.19 0.78 13.96
N ALA A 244 -6.44 1.47 14.82
CA ALA A 244 -5.33 0.87 15.57
C ALA A 244 -5.79 -0.33 16.42
N ALA A 245 -6.95 -0.23 17.10
CA ALA A 245 -7.51 -1.36 17.86
C ALA A 245 -7.85 -2.57 16.97
N THR A 246 -8.34 -2.31 15.74
CA THR A 246 -8.62 -3.37 14.76
C THR A 246 -7.34 -4.08 14.34
N VAL A 247 -6.28 -3.31 14.06
CA VAL A 247 -4.97 -3.85 13.69
C VAL A 247 -4.31 -4.58 14.86
N GLU A 248 -4.43 -4.06 16.09
CA GLU A 248 -3.94 -4.73 17.30
C GLU A 248 -4.56 -6.12 17.48
N ALA A 249 -5.88 -6.24 17.32
CA ALA A 249 -6.55 -7.54 17.42
C ALA A 249 -6.01 -8.55 16.39
N GLN A 250 -5.69 -8.09 15.18
CA GLN A 250 -5.09 -8.92 14.14
C GLN A 250 -3.64 -9.31 14.44
N ILE A 251 -2.82 -8.37 14.95
CA ILE A 251 -1.45 -8.68 15.38
C ILE A 251 -1.51 -9.75 16.48
N ARG A 252 -2.40 -9.61 17.46
CA ARG A 252 -2.55 -10.61 18.54
C ARG A 252 -2.98 -11.98 18.03
N ALA A 253 -3.75 -12.03 16.94
CA ALA A 253 -4.15 -13.29 16.30
C ALA A 253 -3.04 -13.92 15.45
N ALA A 254 -2.24 -13.11 14.75
CA ALA A 254 -1.25 -13.58 13.78
C ALA A 254 0.19 -13.71 14.33
N PHE A 255 0.55 -12.91 15.35
CA PHE A 255 1.87 -12.88 15.99
C PHE A 255 1.87 -13.63 17.34
N GLY A 256 0.89 -14.51 17.56
CA GLY A 256 0.86 -15.48 18.65
C GLY A 256 1.15 -16.87 18.09
N GLY A 257 2.02 -17.63 18.75
CA GLY A 257 2.45 -18.93 18.25
C GLY A 257 1.30 -19.93 18.09
N SER A 258 1.20 -20.50 16.89
CA SER A 258 0.99 -21.93 16.71
C SER A 258 2.18 -22.65 17.32
N ALA A 259 2.01 -23.24 18.50
CA ALA A 259 3.02 -24.16 19.03
C ALA A 259 3.09 -25.41 18.13
N PRO A 260 4.27 -26.02 17.92
CA PRO A 260 4.34 -27.45 17.64
C PRO A 260 3.80 -28.27 18.82
#